data_AF-A0A2S2DJE1-F1
#
_entry.id   AF-A0A2S2DJE1-F1
#
_cell.length_a   1.000
_cell.length_b   1.000
_cell.length_c   1.000
_cell.angle_alpha   90.00
_cell.angle_beta   90.00
_cell.angle_gamma   90.00
#
_symmetry.space_group_name_H-M   'P 1'
#
loop_
_entity.id
_entity.type
_entity.pdbx_description
1 polymer ?
#
loop_
_entity_poly.entity_id
_entity_poly.type
_entity_poly.pdbx_seq_one_letter_code
_entity_poly.pdbx_strand_id
1 'polypeptide(L)'
;MWAFAAVLGLPALFDIASALSRGWFAGIFFALGPLMMALYLAWCALQRRAGRTALLESPRVTLIGYICFGAFVGSFLVKIMSQGSTLRLPGI
;
A
#
# COMPACT_ATOMS: atom_id res chain seq x y z
N MET A 1 -11.44 -9.30 2.17
CA MET A 1 -10.76 -8.57 1.08
C MET A 1 -11.21 -7.12 1.01
N TRP A 2 -12.50 -6.82 0.84
CA TRP A 2 -13.01 -5.43 0.88
C TRP A 2 -12.61 -4.65 2.14
N ALA A 3 -12.75 -5.25 3.33
CA ALA A 3 -12.34 -4.60 4.59
C ALA A 3 -10.85 -4.23 4.60
N PHE A 4 -9.95 -5.14 4.19
CA PHE A 4 -8.52 -4.86 4.10
C PHE A 4 -8.19 -3.81 3.03
N ALA A 5 -8.89 -3.84 1.88
CA ALA A 5 -8.74 -2.81 0.87
C ALA A 5 -9.13 -1.42 1.40
N ALA A 6 -10.21 -1.32 2.20
CA ALA A 6 -10.62 -0.08 2.82
C ALA A 6 -9.63 0.38 3.90
N VAL A 7 -9.18 -0.53 4.77
CA VAL A 7 -8.23 -0.24 5.86
C VAL A 7 -6.88 0.21 5.33
N LEU A 8 -6.43 -0.31 4.19
CA LEU A 8 -5.17 0.11 3.56
C LEU A 8 -5.34 1.35 2.67
N GLY A 9 -6.45 1.41 1.93
CA GLY A 9 -6.69 2.44 0.91
C GLY A 9 -7.09 3.79 1.49
N LEU A 10 -7.97 3.84 2.50
CA LEU A 10 -8.42 5.12 3.07
C LEU A 10 -7.27 5.90 3.74
N PRO A 11 -6.42 5.29 4.58
CA PRO A 11 -5.26 5.98 5.14
C PRO A 11 -4.25 6.37 4.06
N ALA A 12 -4.03 5.53 3.04
CA ALA A 12 -3.14 5.86 1.94
C ALA A 12 -3.62 7.09 1.15
N LEU A 13 -4.92 7.17 0.84
CA LEU A 13 -5.51 8.32 0.17
C LEU A 13 -5.41 9.59 1.03
N PHE A 14 -5.63 9.47 2.34
CA PHE A 14 -5.50 10.58 3.27
C PHE A 14 -4.05 11.07 3.38
N ASP A 15 -3.08 10.15 3.46
CA ASP A 15 -1.64 10.47 3.49
C ASP A 15 -1.21 11.16 2.19
N ILE A 16 -1.70 10.72 1.03
CA ILE A 16 -1.43 11.37 -0.27
C ILE A 16 -2.00 12.79 -0.28
N ALA A 17 -3.27 12.97 0.11
CA ALA A 17 -3.91 14.28 0.14
C ALA A 17 -3.21 15.25 1.12
N SER A 18 -2.78 14.74 2.27
CA SER A 18 -2.05 15.49 3.29
C SER A 18 -0.62 15.83 2.85
N ALA A 19 0.04 14.94 2.13
CA ALA A 19 1.37 15.18 1.56
C ALA A 19 1.31 16.23 0.44
N LEU A 20 0.27 16.18 -0.40
CA LEU A 20 0.03 17.15 -1.46
C LEU A 20 -0.20 18.56 -0.91
N SER A 21 -1.03 18.69 0.13
CA SER A 21 -1.32 20.00 0.76
C SER A 21 -0.10 20.62 1.46
N ARG A 22 0.89 19.81 1.84
CA ARG A 22 2.14 20.23 2.49
C ARG A 22 3.32 20.36 1.53
N GLY A 23 3.13 20.07 0.24
CA GLY A 23 4.21 20.05 -0.76
C GLY A 23 5.28 18.96 -0.51
N TRP A 24 4.97 17.94 0.29
CA TRP A 24 5.94 16.92 0.71
C TRP A 24 5.84 15.66 -0.17
N PHE A 25 6.50 15.70 -1.32
CA PHE A 25 6.44 14.62 -2.32
C PHE A 25 6.91 13.25 -1.81
N ALA A 26 7.85 13.19 -0.87
CA ALA A 26 8.28 11.91 -0.28
C ALA A 26 7.15 11.18 0.46
N GLY A 27 6.23 11.92 1.07
CA GLY A 27 5.04 11.35 1.71
C GLY A 27 4.13 10.61 0.73
N ILE A 28 4.04 11.09 -0.52
CA ILE A 28 3.26 10.48 -1.60
C ILE A 28 3.87 9.12 -2.00
N PHE A 29 5.20 9.04 -2.11
CA PHE A 29 5.90 7.79 -2.42
C PHE A 29 5.68 6.71 -1.35
N PHE A 30 5.61 7.10 -0.07
CA PHE A 30 5.35 6.15 1.02
C PHE A 30 3.91 5.61 1.03
N ALA A 31 2.95 6.39 0.54
CA ALA A 31 1.55 5.97 0.48
C ALA A 31 1.25 5.09 -0.75
N LEU A 32 2.16 5.04 -1.72
CA LEU A 32 1.97 4.33 -3.00
C LEU A 32 1.92 2.80 -2.83
N GLY A 33 2.79 2.21 -2.01
CA GLY A 33 2.77 0.77 -1.71
C GLY A 33 1.44 0.29 -1.08
N PRO A 34 0.98 0.92 0.02
CA PRO A 34 -0.34 0.66 0.61
C PRO A 34 -1.50 0.83 -0.38
N LEU A 35 -1.45 1.86 -1.23
CA LEU A 35 -2.47 2.10 -2.25
C LEU A 35 -2.51 0.97 -3.29
N MET A 36 -1.35 0.50 -3.77
CA MET A 36 -1.28 -0.61 -4.71
C MET A 36 -1.86 -1.91 -4.13
N MET A 37 -1.54 -2.22 -2.86
CA MET A 37 -2.10 -3.38 -2.18
C MET A 37 -3.62 -3.26 -1.97
N ALA A 38 -4.11 -2.07 -1.61
CA ALA A 38 -5.54 -1.80 -1.48
C ALA A 38 -6.29 -2.01 -2.81
N LEU A 39 -5.75 -1.48 -3.91
CA LEU A 39 -6.31 -1.65 -5.26
C LEU A 39 -6.29 -3.11 -5.71
N TYR A 40 -5.21 -3.84 -5.46
CA TYR A 40 -5.13 -5.28 -5.75
C TYR A 40 -6.19 -6.06 -4.99
N LEU A 41 -6.36 -5.81 -3.68
CA LEU A 41 -7.37 -6.48 -2.86
C LEU A 41 -8.80 -6.12 -3.28
N ALA A 42 -9.05 -4.86 -3.68
CA ALA A 42 -10.34 -4.43 -4.21
C ALA A 42 -10.64 -5.12 -5.55
N TRP A 43 -9.65 -5.22 -6.43
CA TRP A 43 -9.75 -5.96 -7.69
C TRP A 43 -10.04 -7.44 -7.46
N CYS A 44 -9.28 -8.11 -6.59
CA CYS A 44 -9.53 -9.52 -6.26
C CYS A 44 -10.93 -9.73 -5.68
N ALA A 45 -11.42 -8.80 -4.87
CA ALA A 45 -12.77 -8.87 -4.31
C ALA A 45 -13.86 -8.68 -5.38
N LEU A 46 -13.66 -7.79 -6.35
CA LEU A 46 -14.52 -7.63 -7.54
C LEU A 46 -14.53 -8.90 -8.40
N GLN A 47 -13.36 -9.47 -8.67
CA GLN A 47 -13.21 -10.69 -9.46
C GLN A 47 -13.88 -11.89 -8.80
N ARG A 48 -13.77 -12.00 -7.48
CA ARG A 48 -14.46 -13.01 -6.69
C ARG A 48 -15.97 -12.84 -6.73
N ARG A 49 -16.46 -11.60 -6.66
CA ARG A 49 -17.91 -11.30 -6.79
C ARG A 49 -18.45 -11.64 -8.18
N ALA A 50 -17.62 -11.50 -9.22
CA ALA A 50 -17.96 -11.89 -10.60
C ALA A 50 -17.86 -13.40 -10.87
N GLY A 51 -17.59 -14.23 -9.85
CA GLY A 51 -17.47 -15.69 -10.00
C GLY A 51 -16.22 -16.16 -10.74
N ARG A 52 -15.24 -15.29 -10.99
CA ARG A 52 -14.00 -15.61 -11.72
C ARG A 52 -12.91 -16.16 -10.79
N THR A 53 -13.25 -17.19 -10.01
CA THR A 53 -12.33 -17.81 -9.03
C THR A 53 -11.14 -18.52 -9.70
N ALA A 54 -11.35 -19.19 -10.82
CA ALA A 54 -10.26 -19.81 -11.60
C ALA A 54 -9.19 -18.80 -12.06
N LEU A 55 -9.58 -17.54 -12.29
CA LEU A 55 -8.63 -16.48 -12.62
C LEU A 55 -7.78 -16.08 -11.39
N LEU A 56 -8.38 -16.08 -10.20
CA LEU A 56 -7.71 -15.75 -8.93
C LEU A 56 -6.71 -16.81 -8.51
N GLU A 57 -6.93 -18.07 -8.88
CA GLU A 57 -6.03 -19.20 -8.63
C GLU A 57 -4.86 -19.25 -9.63
N SER A 58 -4.87 -18.39 -10.64
CA SER A 58 -3.79 -18.32 -11.62
C SER A 58 -2.47 -17.88 -10.98
N PRO A 59 -1.33 -18.53 -11.31
CA PRO A 59 0.00 -18.14 -10.82
C PRO A 59 0.35 -16.68 -11.11
N ARG A 60 -0.20 -16.12 -12.20
CA ARG A 60 0.00 -14.72 -12.59
C ARG A 60 -0.63 -13.75 -11.58
N VAL A 61 -1.83 -14.06 -11.09
CA VAL A 61 -2.52 -13.22 -10.11
C VAL A 61 -1.82 -13.30 -8.75
N THR A 62 -1.31 -14.48 -8.38
CA THR A 62 -0.47 -14.65 -7.19
C THR A 62 0.83 -13.87 -7.28
N LEU A 63 1.52 -13.89 -8.44
CA LEU A 63 2.73 -13.10 -8.67
C LEU A 63 2.48 -11.60 -8.50
N ILE A 64 1.39 -11.07 -9.09
CA ILE A 64 1.00 -9.67 -8.92
C ILE A 64 0.74 -9.36 -7.44
N GLY A 65 0.09 -10.28 -6.73
CA GLY A 65 -0.11 -10.17 -5.28
C GLY A 65 1.20 -10.04 -4.51
N TYR A 66 2.22 -10.84 -4.84
CA TYR A 66 3.54 -10.73 -4.23
C TYR A 66 4.23 -9.40 -4.53
N ILE A 67 4.10 -8.89 -5.76
CA ILE A 67 4.65 -7.58 -6.13
C ILE A 67 3.98 -6.46 -5.33
N CYS A 68 2.64 -6.47 -5.25
CA CYS A 68 1.89 -5.50 -4.45
C CYS A 68 2.22 -5.58 -2.96
N PHE A 69 2.38 -6.81 -2.43
CA PHE A 69 2.80 -7.02 -1.05
C PHE A 69 4.23 -6.53 -0.79
N GLY A 70 5.16 -6.81 -1.71
CA GLY A 70 6.53 -6.32 -1.64
C GLY A 70 6.62 -4.80 -1.68
N ALA A 71 5.82 -4.15 -2.54
CA ALA A 71 5.71 -2.70 -2.58
C ALA A 71 5.14 -2.14 -1.25
N PHE A 72 4.11 -2.77 -0.69
CA PHE A 72 3.54 -2.39 0.60
C PHE A 72 4.57 -2.47 1.74
N VAL A 73 5.25 -3.62 1.89
CA VAL A 73 6.27 -3.83 2.92
C VAL A 73 7.46 -2.91 2.70
N GLY A 74 7.91 -2.76 1.44
CA GLY A 74 8.99 -1.87 1.07
C GLY A 74 8.71 -0.41 1.44
N SER A 75 7.53 0.11 1.10
CA SER A 75 7.12 1.46 1.50
C SER A 75 7.09 1.63 3.02
N PHE A 76 6.64 0.61 3.76
CA PHE A 76 6.61 0.65 5.22
C PHE A 76 8.01 0.65 5.83
N LEU A 77 8.91 -0.22 5.33
CA LEU A 77 10.30 -0.29 5.77
C LEU A 77 11.05 1.01 5.49
N VAL A 78 10.91 1.59 4.29
CA VAL A 78 11.57 2.86 3.96
C VAL A 78 11.01 4.00 4.81
N LYS A 79 9.69 4.04 5.05
CA LYS A 79 9.07 5.03 5.96
C LYS A 79 9.63 4.90 7.39
N ILE A 80 9.73 3.68 7.94
CA ILE A 80 10.34 3.43 9.25
C ILE A 80 11.81 3.87 9.28
N MET A 81 12.61 3.51 8.26
CA MET A 81 14.02 3.90 8.21
C MET A 81 14.20 5.41 8.11
N SER A 82 13.36 6.09 7.31
CA SER A 82 13.38 7.54 7.13
C SER A 82 12.89 8.31 8.36
N GLN A 83 11.96 7.75 9.13
CA GLN A 83 11.48 8.36 10.37
C GLN A 83 12.37 8.00 11.57
N GLY A 84 12.92 6.80 11.58
CA GLY A 84 13.88 6.33 12.58
C GLY A 84 15.25 7.02 12.48
N SER A 85 15.66 7.46 11.27
CA SER A 85 16.83 8.33 11.10
C SER A 85 16.60 9.74 11.65
N THR A 86 15.36 10.27 11.59
CA THR A 86 14.99 11.52 12.26
C THR A 86 14.76 11.38 13.77
N LEU A 87 14.55 10.15 14.26
CA LEU A 87 14.41 9.83 15.69
C LEU A 87 15.73 9.45 16.38
N ARG A 88 16.89 9.74 15.76
CA ARG A 88 18.19 9.68 16.44
C ARG A 88 18.45 10.99 17.21
N LEU A 89 18.02 10.95 18.47
CA LEU A 89 18.55 11.63 19.67
C LEU A 89 18.48 13.17 19.76
N PRO A 90 17.63 13.75 20.63
CA PRO A 90 18.01 14.93 21.38
C PRO A 90 19.05 14.50 22.43
N GLY A 91 20.33 14.56 22.10
CA GLY A 91 21.37 14.19 23.07
C GLY A 91 22.74 13.76 22.54
N ILE A 92 23.15 14.21 21.36
CA ILE A 92 24.57 14.31 21.00
C ILE A 92 24.82 15.67 20.36
#